data_AF-A0A4Q0IFL3-F1
#
_entry.id   AF-A0A4Q0IFL3-F1
#
_cell.length_a   1.000
_cell.length_b   1.000
_cell.length_c   1.000
_cell.angle_alpha   90.00
_cell.angle_beta   90.00
_cell.angle_gamma   90.00
#
_symmetry.space_group_name_H-M   'P 1'
#
loop_
_entity.id
_entity.type
_entity.pdbx_description
1 polymer ?
#
loop_
_entity_poly.entity_id
_entity_poly.type
_entity_poly.pdbx_seq_one_letter_code
_entity_poly.pdbx_strand_id
1 'polypeptide(L)'
;MFGKILNNKRAAEVNVELQGDYAQAVRSQIIGGVASCYYSIATIESQLALSKQTSEIWAQSVQTMRDFKEAGRVTEAAVVQSEAQYYSILASISDLETALRQANNSMSLLLNEQPQTYSVPADARLEVPAILRDGIALREIAQRPDVRVAEKNLAAA
;
A
#
# COMPACT_ATOMS: atom_id res chain seq x y z
N MET A 1 32.88 -21.85 38.10
CA MET A 1 32.49 -22.83 37.05
C MET A 1 31.13 -23.52 37.32
N PHE A 2 30.21 -22.96 38.13
CA PHE A 2 28.94 -23.65 38.49
C PHE A 2 27.66 -23.00 37.93
N GLY A 3 27.76 -21.89 37.20
CA GLY A 3 26.60 -21.20 36.61
C GLY A 3 26.34 -21.50 35.12
N LYS A 4 27.27 -22.19 34.42
CA LYS A 4 27.23 -22.30 32.95
C LYS A 4 26.01 -23.07 32.44
N ILE A 5 25.67 -24.19 33.07
CA ILE A 5 24.52 -25.03 32.69
C ILE A 5 23.19 -24.32 33.06
N LEU A 6 23.14 -23.68 34.23
CA LEU A 6 21.96 -22.91 34.67
C LEU A 6 21.70 -21.70 33.77
N ASN A 7 22.75 -20.95 33.39
CA ASN A 7 22.64 -19.84 32.45
C ASN A 7 22.25 -20.32 31.05
N ASN A 8 22.80 -21.44 30.56
CA ASN A 8 22.37 -22.02 29.30
C ASN A 8 20.89 -22.44 29.32
N LYS A 9 20.41 -23.01 30.43
CA LYS A 9 18.99 -23.37 30.59
C LYS A 9 18.10 -22.13 30.57
N ARG A 10 18.46 -21.08 31.33
CA ARG A 10 17.72 -19.80 31.35
C ARG A 10 17.72 -19.11 29.98
N ALA A 11 18.86 -19.11 29.29
CA ALA A 11 18.94 -18.57 27.94
C ALA A 11 18.05 -19.36 26.96
N ALA A 12 17.97 -20.69 27.09
CA ALA A 12 17.08 -21.50 26.28
C ALA A 12 15.59 -21.22 26.55
N GLU A 13 15.21 -21.06 27.83
CA GLU A 13 13.84 -20.67 28.23
C GLU A 13 13.45 -19.30 27.66
N VAL A 14 14.32 -18.30 27.79
CA VAL A 14 14.11 -16.95 27.22
C VAL A 14 13.99 -17.02 25.69
N ASN A 15 14.78 -17.85 25.01
CA ASN A 15 14.69 -18.02 23.55
C ASN A 15 13.34 -18.60 23.11
N VAL A 16 12.76 -19.55 23.85
CA VAL A 16 11.43 -20.10 23.52
C VAL A 16 10.35 -19.03 23.68
N GLU A 17 10.40 -18.24 24.76
CA GLU A 17 9.47 -17.13 24.93
C GLU A 17 9.62 -16.05 23.84
N LEU A 18 10.87 -15.73 23.47
CA LEU A 18 11.17 -14.81 22.38
C LEU A 18 10.56 -15.29 21.07
N GLN A 19 10.64 -16.59 20.74
CA GLN A 19 10.02 -17.15 19.53
C GLN A 19 8.51 -16.92 19.48
N GLY A 20 7.82 -17.04 20.62
CA GLY A 20 6.38 -16.73 20.72
C GLY A 20 6.08 -15.26 20.48
N ASP A 21 6.85 -14.37 21.10
CA ASP A 21 6.71 -12.91 20.93
C ASP A 21 7.03 -12.49 19.48
N TYR A 22 8.06 -13.07 18.85
CA TYR A 22 8.38 -12.86 17.43
C TYR A 22 7.24 -13.32 16.50
N ALA A 23 6.63 -14.48 16.75
CA ALA A 23 5.50 -14.94 15.94
C ALA A 23 4.31 -13.98 16.01
N GLN A 24 4.03 -13.41 17.19
CA GLN A 24 2.99 -12.40 17.36
C GLN A 24 3.33 -11.08 16.63
N ALA A 25 4.60 -10.66 16.66
CA ALA A 25 5.07 -9.47 15.93
C ALA A 25 4.91 -9.65 14.42
N VAL A 26 5.37 -10.78 13.87
CA VAL A 26 5.25 -11.11 12.44
C VAL A 26 3.78 -11.18 12.02
N ARG A 27 2.92 -11.81 12.83
CA ARG A 27 1.47 -11.86 12.55
C ARG A 27 0.87 -10.44 12.46
N SER A 28 1.25 -9.55 13.37
CA SER A 28 0.76 -8.17 13.37
C SER A 28 1.26 -7.39 12.15
N GLN A 29 2.51 -7.61 11.74
CA GLN A 29 3.07 -7.03 10.52
C GLN A 29 2.36 -7.53 9.26
N ILE A 30 2.04 -8.82 9.16
CA ILE A 30 1.28 -9.37 8.03
C ILE A 30 -0.12 -8.74 7.98
N ILE A 31 -0.83 -8.67 9.11
CA ILE A 31 -2.16 -8.04 9.16
C ILE A 31 -2.09 -6.56 8.72
N GLY A 32 -1.10 -5.81 9.22
CA GLY A 32 -0.88 -4.43 8.80
C GLY A 32 -0.52 -4.29 7.32
N GLY A 33 0.30 -5.19 6.80
CA GLY A 33 0.68 -5.25 5.38
C GLY A 33 -0.51 -5.53 4.47
N VAL A 34 -1.37 -6.50 4.86
CA VAL A 34 -2.61 -6.84 4.14
C VAL A 34 -3.57 -5.66 4.13
N ALA A 35 -3.77 -4.99 5.27
CA ALA A 35 -4.61 -3.80 5.34
C ALA A 35 -4.07 -2.67 4.46
N SER A 36 -2.76 -2.41 4.50
CA SER A 36 -2.12 -1.39 3.67
C SER A 36 -2.26 -1.70 2.18
N CYS A 37 -2.05 -2.96 1.76
CA CYS A 37 -2.27 -3.39 0.38
C CYS A 37 -3.73 -3.21 -0.06
N TYR A 38 -4.69 -3.59 0.77
CA TYR A 38 -6.12 -3.44 0.47
C TYR A 38 -6.49 -1.99 0.17
N TYR A 39 -6.09 -1.04 1.02
CA TYR A 39 -6.36 0.38 0.78
C TYR A 39 -5.52 0.96 -0.37
N SER A 40 -4.32 0.43 -0.62
CA SER A 40 -3.51 0.81 -1.79
C SER A 40 -4.22 0.41 -3.09
N ILE A 41 -4.79 -0.80 -3.16
CA ILE A 41 -5.58 -1.25 -4.31
C ILE A 41 -6.81 -0.34 -4.49
N ALA A 42 -7.57 -0.06 -3.42
CA ALA A 42 -8.74 0.83 -3.48
C ALA A 42 -8.41 2.22 -4.04
N THR A 43 -7.30 2.82 -3.58
CA THR A 43 -6.87 4.15 -4.03
C THR A 43 -6.41 4.16 -5.49
N ILE A 44 -5.70 3.12 -5.94
CA ILE A 44 -5.30 2.99 -7.35
C ILE A 44 -6.53 2.82 -8.24
N GLU A 45 -7.50 1.99 -7.85
CA GLU A 45 -8.76 1.82 -8.59
C GLU A 45 -9.53 3.14 -8.72
N SER A 46 -9.62 3.92 -7.65
CA SER A 46 -10.22 5.25 -7.68
C SER A 46 -9.49 6.22 -8.62
N GLN A 47 -8.16 6.22 -8.59
CA GLN A 47 -7.34 7.03 -9.50
C GLN A 47 -7.52 6.60 -10.97
N LEU A 48 -7.62 5.30 -11.22
CA LEU A 48 -7.81 4.74 -12.54
C LEU A 48 -9.18 5.11 -13.11
N ALA A 49 -10.23 5.04 -12.29
CA ALA A 49 -11.57 5.51 -12.66
C ALA A 49 -11.57 7.01 -13.03
N LEU A 50 -10.93 7.86 -12.21
CA LEU A 50 -10.81 9.29 -12.46
C LEU A 50 -10.01 9.59 -13.74
N SER A 51 -8.89 8.90 -13.95
CA SER A 51 -8.04 9.07 -15.14
C SER A 51 -8.75 8.65 -16.42
N LYS A 52 -9.56 7.58 -16.37
CA LYS A 52 -10.41 7.17 -17.51
C LYS A 52 -11.43 8.24 -17.86
N GLN A 53 -12.16 8.76 -16.87
CA GLN A 53 -13.11 9.86 -17.10
C GLN A 53 -12.40 11.10 -17.66
N THR A 54 -11.21 11.42 -17.16
CA THR A 54 -10.39 12.52 -17.65
C THR A 54 -10.00 12.30 -19.11
N SER A 55 -9.59 11.08 -19.48
CA SER A 55 -9.20 10.76 -20.86
C SER A 55 -10.34 10.96 -21.86
N GLU A 56 -11.59 10.66 -21.49
CA GLU A 56 -12.76 10.87 -22.36
C GLU A 56 -12.99 12.36 -22.63
N ILE A 57 -12.87 13.20 -21.60
CA ILE A 57 -12.98 14.66 -21.72
C ILE A 57 -11.87 15.20 -22.65
N TRP A 58 -10.65 14.73 -22.48
CA TRP A 58 -9.53 15.14 -23.32
C TRP A 58 -9.66 14.65 -24.77
N ALA A 59 -10.20 13.47 -25.00
CA ALA A 59 -10.51 12.98 -26.34
C ALA A 59 -11.50 13.91 -27.06
N GLN A 60 -12.53 14.37 -26.35
CA GLN A 60 -13.50 15.32 -26.89
C GLN A 60 -12.89 16.71 -27.14
N SER A 61 -11.98 17.15 -26.28
CA SER A 61 -11.21 18.39 -26.48
C SER A 61 -10.32 18.31 -27.73
N VAL A 62 -9.63 17.18 -27.96
CA VAL A 62 -8.82 16.97 -29.17
C VAL A 62 -9.71 16.98 -30.41
N GLN A 63 -10.87 16.34 -30.38
CA GLN A 63 -11.82 16.38 -31.49
C GLN A 63 -12.27 17.81 -31.79
N THR A 64 -12.63 18.58 -30.76
CA THR A 64 -13.02 20.00 -30.90
C THR A 64 -11.91 20.84 -31.54
N MET A 65 -10.65 20.58 -31.18
CA MET A 65 -9.49 21.26 -31.77
C MET A 65 -9.28 20.88 -33.23
N ARG A 66 -9.52 19.62 -33.61
CA ARG A 66 -9.51 19.18 -35.01
C ARG A 66 -10.61 19.87 -35.83
N ASP A 67 -11.83 19.96 -35.29
CA ASP A 67 -12.94 20.64 -35.95
C ASP A 67 -12.64 22.14 -36.15
N PHE A 68 -12.03 22.81 -35.17
CA PHE A 68 -11.61 24.20 -35.33
C PHE A 68 -10.45 24.38 -36.32
N LYS A 69 -9.58 23.38 -36.51
CA LYS A 69 -8.56 23.39 -37.56
C LYS A 69 -9.21 23.33 -38.94
N GLU A 70 -10.18 22.45 -39.14
CA GLU A 70 -10.95 22.36 -40.39
C GLU A 70 -11.71 23.66 -40.70
N ALA A 71 -12.23 24.32 -39.66
CA ALA A 71 -12.83 25.65 -39.78
C ALA A 71 -11.81 26.81 -39.95
N GLY A 72 -10.50 26.53 -40.01
CA GLY A 72 -9.45 27.52 -40.19
C GLY A 72 -9.18 28.43 -38.98
N ARG A 73 -9.66 28.07 -37.79
CA ARG A 73 -9.58 28.91 -36.57
C ARG A 73 -8.37 28.62 -35.68
N VAL A 74 -7.70 27.48 -35.85
CA VAL A 74 -6.48 27.07 -35.09
C VAL A 74 -5.44 26.44 -36.00
N THR A 75 -4.19 26.48 -35.54
CA THR A 75 -3.03 25.91 -36.24
C THR A 75 -2.88 24.43 -35.97
N GLU A 76 -2.21 23.73 -36.90
CA GLU A 76 -1.88 22.30 -36.75
C GLU A 76 -1.03 22.02 -35.50
N ALA A 77 -0.15 22.96 -35.12
CA ALA A 77 0.65 22.86 -33.90
C ALA A 77 -0.21 22.74 -32.63
N ALA A 78 -1.35 23.45 -32.55
CA ALA A 78 -2.24 23.38 -31.40
C ALA A 78 -2.97 22.02 -31.30
N VAL A 79 -3.29 21.41 -32.45
CA VAL A 79 -3.89 20.06 -32.50
C VAL A 79 -2.87 19.01 -32.04
N VAL A 80 -1.65 19.06 -32.58
CA VAL A 80 -0.56 18.14 -32.20
C VAL A 80 -0.23 18.26 -30.71
N GLN A 81 -0.23 19.48 -30.15
CA GLN A 81 0.00 19.68 -28.72
C GLN A 81 -1.11 19.05 -27.86
N SER A 82 -2.37 19.19 -28.29
CA SER A 82 -3.52 18.61 -27.59
C SER A 82 -3.49 17.07 -27.66
N GLU A 83 -3.11 16.52 -28.82
CA GLU A 83 -2.91 15.07 -28.97
C GLU A 83 -1.77 14.55 -28.09
N ALA A 84 -0.66 15.29 -27.99
CA ALA A 84 0.44 14.92 -27.10
C ALA A 84 0.00 14.88 -25.63
N GLN A 85 -0.85 15.81 -25.20
CA GLN A 85 -1.43 15.80 -23.85
C GLN A 85 -2.35 14.60 -23.64
N TYR A 86 -3.18 14.27 -24.63
CA TYR A 86 -4.03 13.08 -24.58
C TYR A 86 -3.21 11.78 -24.47
N TYR A 87 -2.16 11.61 -25.27
CA TYR A 87 -1.27 10.45 -25.18
C TYR A 87 -0.54 10.37 -23.84
N SER A 88 -0.16 11.51 -23.24
CA SER A 88 0.43 11.55 -21.90
C SER A 88 -0.53 11.01 -20.83
N ILE A 89 -1.83 11.33 -20.93
CA ILE A 89 -2.85 10.81 -20.03
C ILE A 89 -3.05 9.30 -20.22
N LEU A 90 -3.07 8.82 -21.48
CA LEU A 90 -3.14 7.39 -21.76
C LEU A 90 -1.94 6.61 -21.20
N ALA A 91 -0.74 7.19 -21.27
CA ALA A 91 0.45 6.61 -20.65
C ALA A 91 0.27 6.49 -19.13
N SER A 92 -0.23 7.55 -18.48
CA SER A 92 -0.52 7.52 -17.04
C SER A 92 -1.54 6.44 -16.65
N ILE A 93 -2.55 6.17 -17.49
CA ILE A 93 -3.50 5.06 -17.25
C ILE A 93 -2.79 3.70 -17.29
N SER A 94 -1.92 3.48 -18.29
CA SER A 94 -1.12 2.23 -18.39
C SER A 94 -0.19 2.03 -17.19
N ASP A 95 0.39 3.12 -16.67
CA ASP A 95 1.21 3.07 -15.46
C ASP A 95 0.37 2.68 -14.24
N LEU A 96 -0.83 3.24 -14.08
CA LEU A 96 -1.77 2.88 -13.02
C LEU A 96 -2.22 1.42 -13.10
N GLU A 97 -2.50 0.90 -14.29
CA GLU A 97 -2.83 -0.52 -14.50
C GLU A 97 -1.68 -1.45 -14.11
N THR A 98 -0.44 -1.02 -14.35
CA THR A 98 0.75 -1.77 -13.95
C THR A 98 0.96 -1.72 -12.44
N ALA A 99 0.77 -0.56 -11.81
CA ALA A 99 0.79 -0.41 -10.36
C ALA A 99 -0.29 -1.28 -9.69
N LEU A 100 -1.50 -1.33 -10.26
CA LEU A 100 -2.59 -2.18 -9.79
C LEU A 100 -2.21 -3.67 -9.81
N ARG A 101 -1.59 -4.14 -10.89
CA ARG A 101 -1.10 -5.52 -10.99
C ARG A 101 -0.03 -5.82 -9.94
N GLN A 102 0.89 -4.89 -9.70
CA GLN A 102 1.92 -5.04 -8.67
C GLN A 102 1.31 -5.12 -7.27
N ALA A 103 0.35 -4.25 -6.95
CA ALA A 103 -0.36 -4.26 -5.66
C ALA A 103 -1.12 -5.58 -5.43
N ASN A 104 -1.80 -6.09 -6.45
CA ASN A 104 -2.48 -7.40 -6.40
C ASN A 104 -1.50 -8.57 -6.18
N ASN A 105 -0.32 -8.51 -6.81
CA ASN A 105 0.73 -9.51 -6.60
C ASN A 105 1.29 -9.46 -5.18
N SER A 106 1.52 -8.26 -4.64
CA SER A 106 1.95 -8.08 -3.24
C SER A 106 0.92 -8.62 -2.26
N MET A 107 -0.37 -8.39 -2.51
CA MET A 107 -1.46 -8.94 -1.70
C MET A 107 -1.48 -10.48 -1.76
N SER A 108 -1.35 -11.05 -2.95
CA SER A 108 -1.30 -12.52 -3.12
C SER A 108 -0.11 -13.14 -2.40
N LEU A 109 1.05 -12.47 -2.42
CA LEU A 109 2.24 -12.90 -1.67
C LEU A 109 2.00 -12.89 -0.15
N LEU A 110 1.34 -11.86 0.37
CA LEU A 110 1.02 -11.76 1.80
C LEU A 110 0.00 -12.81 2.25
N LEU A 111 -0.93 -13.19 1.37
CA LEU A 111 -1.94 -14.23 1.63
C LEU A 111 -1.43 -15.64 1.33
N ASN A 112 -0.23 -15.77 0.76
CA ASN A 112 0.32 -17.03 0.28
C ASN A 112 -0.60 -17.73 -0.75
N GLU A 113 -1.18 -16.94 -1.65
CA GLU A 113 -2.06 -17.37 -2.73
C GLU A 113 -1.40 -17.15 -4.09
N GLN A 114 -1.91 -17.81 -5.12
CA GLN A 114 -1.45 -17.56 -6.50
C GLN A 114 -1.82 -16.14 -6.94
N PRO A 115 -1.06 -15.53 -7.88
CA PRO A 115 -1.37 -14.20 -8.40
C PRO A 115 -2.81 -14.11 -8.90
N GLN A 116 -3.63 -13.32 -8.21
CA GLN A 116 -5.02 -13.09 -8.57
C GLN A 116 -5.38 -11.60 -8.44
N THR A 117 -6.46 -11.22 -9.10
CA THR A 117 -7.00 -9.87 -9.02
C THR A 117 -8.05 -9.82 -7.91
N TYR A 118 -7.84 -8.96 -6.91
CA TYR A 118 -8.81 -8.74 -5.86
C TYR A 118 -9.78 -7.64 -6.28
N SER A 119 -11.09 -7.93 -6.23
CA SER A 119 -12.12 -6.91 -6.45
C SER A 119 -12.28 -6.09 -5.18
N VAL A 120 -11.59 -4.95 -5.13
CA VAL A 120 -11.70 -3.99 -4.04
C VAL A 120 -12.54 -2.81 -4.52
N PRO A 121 -13.57 -2.38 -3.77
CA PRO A 121 -14.36 -1.22 -4.16
C PRO A 121 -13.49 0.05 -4.12
N ALA A 122 -13.55 0.85 -5.18
CA ALA A 122 -12.80 2.11 -5.29
C ALA A 122 -13.18 3.15 -4.21
N ASP A 123 -14.35 2.99 -3.58
CA ASP A 123 -14.82 3.85 -2.49
C ASP A 123 -14.30 3.44 -1.10
N ALA A 124 -13.52 2.35 -1.00
CA ALA A 124 -12.94 1.93 0.27
C ALA A 124 -11.93 2.97 0.76
N ARG A 125 -12.38 3.85 1.66
CA ARG A 125 -11.54 4.82 2.35
C ARG A 125 -11.21 4.31 3.75
N LEU A 126 -9.96 4.52 4.15
CA LEU A 126 -9.56 4.32 5.53
C LEU A 126 -10.12 5.49 6.35
N GLU A 127 -11.30 5.30 6.95
CA GLU A 127 -11.78 6.19 8.00
C GLU A 127 -10.95 5.92 9.26
N VAL A 128 -9.82 6.61 9.38
CA VAL A 128 -9.03 6.59 10.61
C VAL A 128 -9.86 7.30 11.67
N PRO A 129 -10.30 6.62 12.74
CA PRO A 129 -10.95 7.31 13.85
C PRO A 129 -9.95 8.33 14.37
N ALA A 130 -10.37 9.59 14.58
CA ALA A 130 -9.55 10.52 15.32
C ALA A 130 -9.34 9.92 16.72
N ILE A 131 -8.17 9.31 16.95
CA ILE A 131 -7.80 8.75 18.24
C ILE A 131 -7.57 9.95 19.16
N LEU A 132 -8.66 10.47 19.71
CA LEU A 132 -8.67 11.49 20.75
C LEU A 132 -8.41 10.78 22.08
N ARG A 133 -7.20 10.22 22.25
CA ARG A 133 -6.74 9.74 23.54
C ARG A 133 -5.55 10.61 23.94
N ASP A 134 -5.72 11.37 25.02
CA ASP A 134 -4.70 12.25 25.63
C ASP A 134 -3.42 11.51 26.10
N GLY A 135 -3.39 10.18 25.99
CA GLY A 135 -2.19 9.38 26.22
C GLY A 135 -2.36 7.91 25.83
N ILE A 136 -1.28 7.30 25.36
CA ILE A 136 -1.16 5.85 25.20
C ILE A 136 -0.79 5.29 26.57
N ALA A 137 -1.61 4.41 27.14
CA ALA A 137 -1.28 3.79 28.43
C ALA A 137 0.00 2.94 28.27
N LEU A 138 0.92 3.00 29.23
CA LEU A 138 2.16 2.19 29.20
C LEU A 138 1.89 0.69 29.01
N ARG A 139 0.71 0.23 29.45
CA ARG A 139 0.23 -1.14 29.26
C ARG A 139 0.04 -1.52 27.79
N GLU A 140 -0.32 -0.59 26.91
CA GLU A 140 -0.46 -0.82 25.47
C GLU A 140 0.92 -0.93 24.80
N ILE A 141 1.90 -0.14 25.25
CA ILE A 141 3.30 -0.25 24.80
C ILE A 141 3.90 -1.59 25.25
N ALA A 142 3.64 -2.00 26.49
CA ALA A 142 4.09 -3.29 27.03
C ALA A 142 3.40 -4.49 26.36
N GLN A 143 2.25 -4.29 25.70
CA GLN A 143 1.60 -5.32 24.90
C GLN A 143 2.19 -5.43 23.49
N ARG A 144 3.02 -4.48 23.04
CA ARG A 144 3.65 -4.58 21.74
C ARG A 144 4.75 -5.64 21.77
N PRO A 145 4.67 -6.67 20.92
CA PRO A 145 5.64 -7.76 20.92
C PRO A 145 7.05 -7.30 20.50
N ASP A 146 7.17 -6.23 19.71
CA ASP A 146 8.46 -5.64 19.31
C ASP A 146 9.22 -5.00 20.48
N VAL A 147 8.51 -4.31 21.38
CA VAL A 147 9.09 -3.72 22.61
C VAL A 147 9.52 -4.82 23.58
N ARG A 148 8.68 -5.84 23.77
CA ARG A 148 8.99 -7.00 24.63
C ARG A 148 10.23 -7.76 24.15
N VAL A 149 10.38 -7.94 22.84
CA VAL A 149 11.57 -8.54 22.23
C VAL A 149 12.81 -7.70 22.50
N ALA A 150 12.75 -6.38 22.33
CA ALA A 150 13.87 -5.49 22.59
C ALA A 150 14.30 -5.50 24.07
N GLU A 151 13.35 -5.48 25.01
CA GLU A 151 13.63 -5.57 26.45
C GLU A 151 14.25 -6.92 26.83
N LYS A 152 13.74 -8.03 26.30
CA LYS A 152 14.27 -9.38 26.57
C LYS A 152 15.66 -9.59 25.97
N ASN A 153 15.92 -9.06 24.78
CA ASN A 153 17.26 -9.09 24.17
C ASN A 153 18.27 -8.29 25.01
N LEU A 154 17.86 -7.14 25.58
CA LEU A 154 18.70 -6.38 26.51
C LEU A 154 18.94 -7.14 27.82
N ALA A 155 17.94 -7.86 28.34
CA ALA A 155 18.05 -8.63 29.58
C ALA A 155 18.85 -9.93 29.44
N ALA A 156 18.99 -10.46 28.21
CA ALA A 156 19.75 -11.66 27.91
C ALA A 156 21.23 -11.40 27.52
N ALA A 157 21.59 -10.14 27.20
CA ALA A 157 22.95 -9.68 26.94
C ALA A 157 23.75 -9.49 28.24
#